data_AF-A0A3P6CQJ4-F1
#
_entry.id   AF-A0A3P6CQJ4-F1
#
_cell.length_a   1.000
_cell.length_b   1.000
_cell.length_c   1.000
_cell.angle_alpha   90.00
_cell.angle_beta   90.00
_cell.angle_gamma   90.00
#
_symmetry.space_group_name_H-M   'P 1'
#
loop_
_entity.id
_entity.type
_entity.pdbx_description
1 polymer ?
#
loop_
_entity_poly.entity_id
_entity_poly.type
_entity_poly.pdbx_seq_one_letter_code
_entity_poly.pdbx_strand_id
1 'polypeptide(L)'
;MVCNRCVIAGFYHDSKMQVISAFILSFLPASFFDTLRKSECATGKLETTCHVPQMWLRFTGSVNGSNFELLLDVPNSDLQRIASNQSEADTWIRNNVRNYTKGVRFRYISVGNEVQPSDPNAMFLLPAMQNIERAASDLGIKVSTAIDTRSLSVFPPSSGSFTPNFRIFIAPVIDFLVIKKSPLPVNIDTYFIY
;
A
#
# COMPACT_ATOMS: atom_id res chain seq x y z
N MET A 1 -30.67 -15.75 -15.25
CA MET A 1 -31.28 -15.97 -13.92
C MET A 1 -30.32 -16.82 -13.09
N VAL A 2 -29.89 -16.29 -11.92
CA VAL A 2 -29.44 -16.98 -10.69
C VAL A 2 -28.40 -18.11 -10.85
N CYS A 3 -27.09 -17.84 -10.78
CA CYS A 3 -26.22 -17.72 -9.59
C CYS A 3 -25.96 -19.06 -8.86
N ASN A 4 -24.70 -19.52 -8.82
CA ASN A 4 -24.11 -20.09 -7.60
C ASN A 4 -22.58 -20.32 -7.69
N ARG A 5 -21.86 -19.54 -6.88
CA ARG A 5 -20.55 -19.83 -6.25
C ARG A 5 -19.38 -20.17 -7.19
N CYS A 6 -18.71 -19.14 -7.72
CA CYS A 6 -17.28 -19.24 -7.97
C CYS A 6 -16.56 -18.86 -6.67
N VAL A 7 -16.09 -19.89 -5.97
CA VAL A 7 -15.29 -19.78 -4.75
C VAL A 7 -13.94 -19.19 -5.16
N ILE A 8 -13.60 -18.00 -4.67
CA ILE A 8 -12.22 -17.49 -4.76
C ILE A 8 -11.38 -18.28 -3.75
N ALA A 9 -10.86 -19.42 -4.20
CA ALA A 9 -9.83 -20.18 -3.51
C ALA A 9 -8.47 -19.67 -4.00
N GLY A 10 -7.92 -18.66 -3.32
CA GLY A 10 -6.54 -18.24 -3.48
C GLY A 10 -5.69 -18.91 -2.40
N PHE A 11 -4.85 -19.86 -2.81
CA PHE A 11 -3.95 -20.60 -1.93
C PHE A 11 -2.93 -19.66 -1.27
N TYR A 12 -3.16 -19.36 0.01
CA TYR A 12 -2.14 -18.92 0.96
C TYR A 12 -1.76 -20.12 1.84
N HIS A 13 -0.48 -20.30 2.14
CA HIS A 13 0.09 -21.47 2.83
C HIS A 13 -0.24 -21.53 4.35
N ASP A 14 -1.28 -20.82 4.79
CA ASP A 14 -1.82 -20.89 6.15
C ASP A 14 -3.37 -20.92 6.09
N SER A 15 -3.94 -22.05 6.50
CA SER A 15 -5.36 -22.39 6.34
C SER A 15 -6.30 -21.43 7.09
N LYS A 16 -5.79 -20.64 8.04
CA LYS A 16 -6.60 -19.66 8.78
C LYS A 16 -6.80 -18.34 8.03
N MET A 17 -5.90 -17.97 7.10
CA MET A 17 -5.97 -16.68 6.38
C MET A 17 -6.87 -16.70 5.15
N GLN A 18 -7.11 -17.86 4.53
CA GLN A 18 -7.96 -17.97 3.34
C GLN A 18 -9.43 -17.61 3.63
N VAL A 19 -9.93 -17.95 4.82
CA VAL A 19 -11.29 -17.63 5.26
C VAL A 19 -11.46 -16.11 5.45
N ILE A 20 -10.39 -15.41 5.85
CA ILE A 20 -10.39 -13.99 6.16
C ILE A 20 -10.53 -13.16 4.87
N SER A 21 -9.78 -13.51 3.81
CA SER A 21 -9.84 -12.81 2.51
C SER A 21 -11.23 -12.90 1.88
N ALA A 22 -11.84 -14.10 1.82
CA ALA A 22 -13.17 -14.28 1.26
C ALA A 22 -14.28 -13.59 2.08
N PHE A 23 -14.14 -13.53 3.41
CA PHE A 23 -15.11 -12.87 4.29
C PHE A 23 -15.04 -11.34 4.17
N ILE A 24 -13.83 -10.77 4.10
CA ILE A 24 -13.60 -9.33 3.96
C ILE A 24 -14.13 -8.78 2.62
N LEU A 25 -14.00 -9.55 1.54
CA LEU A 25 -14.50 -9.15 0.21
C LEU A 25 -16.04 -8.99 0.18
N SER A 26 -16.77 -9.61 1.10
CA SER A 26 -18.23 -9.49 1.16
C SER A 26 -18.75 -8.20 1.79
N PHE A 27 -17.88 -7.41 2.45
CA PHE A 27 -18.24 -6.16 3.13
C PHE A 27 -17.87 -4.88 2.36
N LEU A 28 -17.17 -5.01 1.22
CA LEU A 28 -16.81 -3.86 0.38
C LEU A 28 -17.91 -3.59 -0.66
N PRO A 29 -18.22 -2.32 -0.99
CA PRO A 29 -19.21 -1.99 -2.01
C PRO A 29 -18.85 -2.59 -3.37
N ALA A 30 -19.84 -3.08 -4.12
CA ALA A 30 -19.62 -3.63 -5.48
C ALA A 30 -18.88 -2.67 -6.44
N SER A 31 -19.07 -1.35 -6.27
CA SER A 31 -18.39 -0.31 -7.05
C SER A 31 -16.88 -0.20 -6.74
N PHE A 32 -16.46 -0.57 -5.54
CA PHE A 32 -15.05 -0.68 -5.19
C PHE A 32 -14.43 -1.86 -5.96
N PHE A 33 -15.15 -2.97 -6.08
CA PHE A 33 -14.74 -4.09 -6.91
C PHE A 33 -14.71 -3.76 -8.40
N ASP A 34 -15.64 -2.97 -8.93
CA ASP A 34 -15.62 -2.56 -10.33
C ASP A 34 -14.40 -1.70 -10.70
N THR A 35 -13.82 -1.02 -9.72
CA THR A 35 -12.54 -0.31 -9.86
C THR A 35 -11.36 -1.28 -9.87
N LEU A 36 -11.42 -2.34 -9.07
CA LEU A 36 -10.43 -3.43 -9.09
C LEU A 36 -10.60 -4.37 -10.31
N ARG A 37 -11.81 -4.50 -10.86
CA ARG A 37 -12.19 -5.38 -11.98
C ARG A 37 -11.67 -4.93 -13.33
N LYS A 38 -11.02 -3.76 -13.42
CA LYS A 38 -10.30 -3.33 -14.63
C LYS A 38 -8.93 -3.99 -14.81
N SER A 39 -8.56 -4.95 -13.94
CA SER A 39 -7.44 -5.86 -14.19
C SER A 39 -7.95 -7.18 -14.80
N GLU A 40 -7.72 -7.41 -16.09
CA GLU A 40 -8.00 -8.69 -16.73
C GLU A 40 -7.09 -9.79 -16.14
N CYS A 41 -7.67 -10.78 -15.48
CA CYS A 41 -6.96 -12.03 -15.14
C CYS A 41 -7.09 -13.00 -16.31
N ALA A 42 -6.08 -13.07 -17.18
CA ALA A 42 -5.99 -14.13 -18.17
C ALA A 42 -5.53 -15.44 -17.49
N THR A 43 -6.42 -16.42 -17.39
CA THR A 43 -6.11 -17.75 -16.87
C THR A 43 -5.27 -18.55 -17.85
N GLY A 44 -4.02 -18.86 -17.49
CA GLY A 44 -3.22 -19.88 -18.16
C GLY A 44 -1.75 -19.88 -17.74
N LYS A 45 -1.34 -20.94 -17.02
CA LYS A 45 0.05 -21.31 -16.60
C LYS A 45 0.69 -20.51 -15.45
N LEU A 46 0.71 -21.18 -14.28
CA LEU A 46 1.72 -21.30 -13.19
C LEU A 46 2.71 -20.18 -12.82
N GLU A 47 2.54 -18.96 -13.29
CA GLU A 47 3.18 -17.75 -12.75
C GLU A 47 2.18 -16.61 -12.91
N THR A 48 1.22 -16.51 -11.99
CA THR A 48 0.28 -15.38 -11.97
C THR A 48 0.76 -14.35 -10.98
N THR A 49 1.74 -13.53 -11.39
CA THR A 49 1.82 -12.15 -10.91
C THR A 49 0.53 -11.47 -11.36
N CYS A 50 -0.49 -11.47 -10.51
CA CYS A 50 -1.64 -10.58 -10.72
C CYS A 50 -1.13 -9.17 -10.48
N HIS A 51 -0.70 -8.51 -11.54
CA HIS A 51 -0.47 -7.08 -11.55
C HIS A 51 -1.85 -6.43 -11.43
N VAL A 52 -2.33 -6.27 -10.19
CA VAL A 52 -3.42 -5.34 -9.89
C VAL A 52 -2.82 -3.96 -10.18
N PRO A 53 -3.21 -3.27 -11.27
CA PRO A 53 -2.71 -1.94 -11.48
C PRO A 53 -3.28 -1.13 -10.33
N GLN A 54 -2.38 -0.70 -9.45
CA GLN A 54 -2.54 0.44 -8.57
C GLN A 54 -3.14 0.24 -7.17
N MET A 55 -3.28 -0.97 -6.63
CA MET A 55 -3.78 -1.11 -5.25
C MET A 55 -3.33 -2.40 -4.56
N TRP A 56 -2.35 -2.30 -3.66
CA TRP A 56 -2.16 -3.31 -2.62
C TRP A 56 -3.04 -2.95 -1.44
N LEU A 57 -3.97 -3.82 -1.09
CA LEU A 57 -4.80 -3.68 0.09
C LEU A 57 -4.17 -4.50 1.22
N ARG A 58 -3.63 -3.81 2.22
CA ARG A 58 -3.14 -4.45 3.44
C ARG A 58 -4.14 -4.22 4.56
N PHE A 59 -4.73 -5.31 5.05
CA PHE A 59 -5.69 -5.28 6.14
C PHE A 59 -4.95 -5.25 7.47
N THR A 60 -5.15 -4.20 8.27
CA THR A 60 -4.63 -4.11 9.63
C THR A 60 -5.81 -4.17 10.61
N GLY A 61 -6.25 -5.37 10.98
CA GLY A 61 -7.39 -5.54 11.90
C GLY A 61 -7.63 -6.98 12.35
N SER A 62 -8.18 -7.15 13.56
CA SER A 62 -8.58 -8.45 14.13
C SER A 62 -9.91 -8.93 13.54
N VAL A 63 -9.99 -10.22 13.21
CA VAL A 63 -11.20 -10.87 12.68
C VAL A 63 -12.09 -11.29 13.85
N ASN A 64 -12.71 -10.31 14.49
CA ASN A 64 -13.89 -10.52 15.32
C ASN A 64 -14.67 -9.20 15.41
N GLY A 65 -15.69 -9.02 14.55
CA GLY A 65 -16.63 -7.89 14.63
C GLY A 65 -16.27 -6.63 13.81
N SER A 66 -15.95 -6.80 12.53
CA SER A 66 -16.06 -5.84 11.42
C SER A 66 -15.75 -4.35 11.67
N ASN A 67 -14.51 -4.04 12.06
CA ASN A 67 -13.91 -2.70 11.93
C ASN A 67 -12.53 -2.83 11.28
N PHE A 68 -12.50 -3.14 9.98
CA PHE A 68 -11.24 -3.27 9.25
C PHE A 68 -10.71 -1.88 8.86
N GLU A 69 -9.46 -1.62 9.23
CA GLU A 69 -8.71 -0.46 8.77
C GLU A 69 -7.83 -0.86 7.59
N LEU A 70 -7.81 0.00 6.57
CA LEU A 70 -7.03 -0.22 5.34
C LEU A 70 -5.79 0.66 5.31
N LEU A 71 -4.70 0.04 4.89
CA LEU A 71 -3.54 0.72 4.30
C LEU A 71 -3.67 0.63 2.78
N LEU A 72 -3.65 1.80 2.13
CA LEU A 72 -3.78 1.96 0.69
C LEU A 72 -2.48 2.43 0.06
N ASP A 73 -2.02 1.78 -1.00
CA ASP A 73 -0.78 2.14 -1.66
C ASP A 73 -0.98 3.15 -2.82
N VAL A 74 -0.11 4.17 -2.88
CA VAL A 74 0.13 4.95 -4.09
C VAL A 74 1.23 4.26 -4.89
N PRO A 75 1.00 3.93 -6.16
CA PRO A 75 1.96 3.17 -6.95
C PRO A 75 3.18 3.99 -7.37
N ASN A 76 4.32 3.30 -7.53
CA ASN A 76 5.58 3.94 -7.92
C ASN A 76 5.48 4.68 -9.27
N SER A 77 4.61 4.22 -10.19
CA SER A 77 4.33 4.86 -11.49
C SER A 77 3.64 6.22 -11.36
N ASP A 78 2.91 6.45 -10.27
CA ASP A 78 2.12 7.65 -10.04
C ASP A 78 2.91 8.75 -9.29
N LEU A 79 4.07 8.41 -8.73
CA LEU A 79 4.88 9.32 -7.91
C LEU A 79 5.21 10.62 -8.63
N GLN A 80 5.71 10.53 -9.87
CA GLN A 80 6.08 11.72 -10.64
C GLN A 80 4.88 12.64 -10.90
N ARG A 81 3.75 12.06 -11.31
CA ARG A 81 2.53 12.82 -11.61
C ARG A 81 2.01 13.51 -10.34
N ILE A 82 1.92 12.80 -9.23
CA ILE A 82 1.42 13.33 -7.95
C ILE A 82 2.39 14.36 -7.36
N ALA A 83 3.70 14.17 -7.52
CA ALA A 83 4.70 15.13 -7.11
C ALA A 83 4.65 16.43 -7.91
N SER A 84 4.26 16.35 -9.19
CA SER A 84 4.35 17.49 -10.12
C SER A 84 3.50 18.70 -9.70
N ASN A 85 2.35 18.49 -9.06
CA ASN A 85 1.52 19.56 -8.52
C ASN A 85 0.45 19.03 -7.54
N GLN A 86 -0.11 19.93 -6.72
CA GLN A 86 -1.12 19.59 -5.71
C GLN A 86 -2.44 19.09 -6.31
N SER A 87 -2.88 19.60 -7.47
CA SER A 87 -4.15 19.22 -8.10
C SER A 87 -4.19 17.74 -8.50
N GLU A 88 -3.03 17.17 -8.89
CA GLU A 88 -2.90 15.73 -9.16
C GLU A 88 -3.10 14.88 -7.91
N ALA A 89 -2.55 15.32 -6.76
CA ALA A 89 -2.74 14.66 -5.47
C ALA A 89 -4.20 14.77 -4.99
N ASP A 90 -4.82 15.93 -5.12
CA ASP A 90 -6.23 16.16 -4.76
C ASP A 90 -7.15 15.27 -5.59
N THR A 91 -6.86 15.16 -6.90
CA THR A 91 -7.57 14.26 -7.82
C THR A 91 -7.39 12.80 -7.42
N TRP A 92 -6.18 12.38 -7.07
CA TRP A 92 -5.91 11.02 -6.62
C TRP A 92 -6.69 10.69 -5.33
N ILE A 93 -6.67 11.58 -4.33
CA ILE A 93 -7.40 11.38 -3.07
C ILE A 93 -8.91 11.37 -3.27
N ARG A 94 -9.44 12.26 -4.11
CA ARG A 94 -10.86 12.25 -4.45
C ARG A 94 -11.29 10.90 -5.04
N ASN A 95 -10.53 10.42 -6.03
CA ASN A 95 -10.90 9.25 -6.81
C ASN A 95 -10.71 7.93 -6.05
N ASN A 96 -9.66 7.82 -5.23
CA ASN A 96 -9.25 6.56 -4.59
C ASN A 96 -9.64 6.46 -3.11
N VAL A 97 -9.92 7.58 -2.44
CA VAL A 97 -10.20 7.61 -1.00
C VAL A 97 -11.58 8.18 -0.72
N ARG A 98 -11.83 9.45 -1.06
CA ARG A 98 -13.05 10.17 -0.62
C ARG A 98 -14.33 9.48 -1.07
N ASN A 99 -14.35 8.97 -2.31
CA ASN A 99 -15.48 8.26 -2.89
C ASN A 99 -15.88 6.98 -2.13
N TYR A 100 -15.00 6.44 -1.27
CA TYR A 100 -15.21 5.15 -0.59
C TYR A 100 -15.36 5.27 0.94
N THR A 101 -15.22 6.47 1.51
CA THR A 101 -15.24 6.71 2.98
C THR A 101 -16.53 6.29 3.69
N LYS A 102 -17.66 6.14 2.97
CA LYS A 102 -18.94 5.69 3.55
C LYS A 102 -18.97 4.20 3.92
N GLY A 103 -18.13 3.37 3.31
CA GLY A 103 -18.07 1.92 3.55
C GLY A 103 -16.66 1.40 3.84
N VAL A 104 -15.65 2.25 3.71
CA VAL A 104 -14.25 1.89 3.82
C VAL A 104 -13.55 2.83 4.80
N ARG A 105 -12.85 2.24 5.78
CA ARG A 105 -12.07 2.98 6.79
C ARG A 105 -10.60 2.93 6.42
N PHE A 106 -10.13 3.96 5.72
CA PHE A 106 -8.70 4.13 5.47
C PHE A 106 -8.02 4.65 6.72
N ARG A 107 -6.92 4.02 7.11
CA ARG A 107 -6.08 4.45 8.24
C ARG A 107 -4.75 4.99 7.77
N TYR A 108 -4.18 4.37 6.75
CA TYR A 108 -2.89 4.73 6.21
C TYR A 108 -2.93 4.83 4.69
N ILE A 109 -2.15 5.76 4.14
CA ILE A 109 -1.79 5.77 2.72
C ILE A 109 -0.29 5.59 2.64
N SER A 110 0.18 4.52 2.00
CA SER A 110 1.61 4.28 1.75
C SER A 110 1.96 4.80 0.37
N VAL A 111 2.71 5.88 0.29
CA VAL A 111 3.11 6.47 -0.99
C VAL A 111 4.37 5.79 -1.46
N GLY A 112 4.27 5.04 -2.56
CA GLY A 112 5.34 4.18 -3.05
C GLY A 112 5.51 2.90 -2.22
N ASN A 113 6.02 1.88 -2.89
CA ASN A 113 6.39 0.60 -2.30
C ASN A 113 7.84 0.27 -2.69
N GLU A 114 8.70 0.15 -1.68
CA GLU A 114 10.09 -0.32 -1.81
C GLU A 114 10.95 0.52 -2.76
N VAL A 115 10.68 1.82 -2.82
CA VAL A 115 11.40 2.77 -3.68
C VAL A 115 12.87 2.82 -3.29
N GLN A 116 13.75 2.57 -4.25
CA GLN A 116 15.20 2.61 -4.06
C GLN A 116 15.80 3.90 -4.63
N PRO A 117 16.94 4.39 -4.09
CA PRO A 117 17.59 5.62 -4.55
C PRO A 117 17.98 5.61 -6.03
N SER A 118 18.19 4.42 -6.60
CA SER A 118 18.51 4.20 -8.01
C SER A 118 17.31 4.25 -8.94
N ASP A 119 16.09 4.24 -8.40
CA ASP A 119 14.88 4.19 -9.21
C ASP A 119 14.63 5.53 -9.91
N PRO A 120 14.11 5.53 -11.16
CA PRO A 120 13.87 6.76 -11.91
C PRO A 120 12.89 7.70 -11.22
N ASN A 121 11.99 7.16 -10.40
CA ASN A 121 10.97 7.92 -9.70
C ASN A 121 11.33 8.26 -8.24
N ALA A 122 12.53 7.90 -7.77
CA ALA A 122 12.92 8.06 -6.37
C ALA A 122 12.83 9.52 -5.90
N MET A 123 13.29 10.46 -6.73
CA MET A 123 13.27 11.89 -6.44
C MET A 123 11.86 12.48 -6.21
N PHE A 124 10.82 11.78 -6.67
CA PHE A 124 9.42 12.23 -6.55
C PHE A 124 8.72 11.69 -5.30
N LEU A 125 9.34 10.77 -4.55
CA LEU A 125 8.71 10.13 -3.40
C LEU A 125 8.28 11.14 -2.33
N LEU A 126 9.21 11.93 -1.80
CA LEU A 126 8.91 12.89 -0.73
C LEU A 126 7.94 14.00 -1.17
N PRO A 127 8.11 14.64 -2.35
CA PRO A 127 7.12 15.60 -2.84
C PRO A 127 5.72 14.99 -3.00
N ALA A 128 5.62 13.75 -3.50
CA ALA A 128 4.33 13.07 -3.61
C ALA A 128 3.70 12.81 -2.23
N MET A 129 4.50 12.37 -1.24
CA MET A 129 4.04 12.20 0.15
C MET A 129 3.48 13.50 0.74
N GLN A 130 4.17 14.62 0.52
CA GLN A 130 3.74 15.93 1.02
C GLN A 130 2.43 16.40 0.36
N ASN A 131 2.29 16.22 -0.95
CA ASN A 131 1.07 16.60 -1.66
C ASN A 131 -0.12 15.72 -1.24
N ILE A 132 0.08 14.40 -1.09
CA ILE A 132 -0.95 13.47 -0.62
C ILE A 132 -1.36 13.78 0.82
N GLU A 133 -0.40 14.09 1.70
CA GLU A 133 -0.70 14.47 3.08
C GLU A 133 -1.54 15.75 3.16
N ARG A 134 -1.23 16.76 2.34
CA ARG A 134 -2.04 17.97 2.26
C ARG A 134 -3.46 17.67 1.78
N ALA A 135 -3.59 16.87 0.71
CA ALA A 135 -4.87 16.49 0.11
C ALA A 135 -5.78 15.66 1.04
N ALA A 136 -5.17 14.91 1.97
CA ALA A 136 -5.84 14.03 2.93
C ALA A 136 -5.91 14.61 4.37
N SER A 137 -5.47 15.85 4.58
CA SER A 137 -5.26 16.43 5.92
C SER A 137 -6.52 16.50 6.79
N ASP A 138 -7.69 16.65 6.19
CA ASP A 138 -9.01 16.66 6.84
C ASP A 138 -9.58 15.26 7.11
N LEU A 139 -8.98 14.20 6.54
CA LEU A 139 -9.50 12.84 6.63
C LEU A 139 -8.99 12.06 7.86
N GLY A 140 -8.01 12.60 8.58
CA GLY A 140 -7.36 11.90 9.70
C GLY A 140 -6.56 10.66 9.29
N ILE A 141 -6.24 10.52 8.00
CA ILE A 141 -5.46 9.42 7.43
C ILE A 141 -3.98 9.75 7.52
N LYS A 142 -3.18 8.80 7.99
CA LYS A 142 -1.72 8.99 8.10
C LYS A 142 -1.02 8.60 6.80
N VAL A 143 -0.13 9.46 6.32
CA VAL A 143 0.67 9.20 5.12
C VAL A 143 2.02 8.62 5.49
N SER A 144 2.42 7.56 4.81
CA SER A 144 3.69 6.88 4.99
C SER A 144 4.29 6.43 3.65
N THR A 145 5.33 5.59 3.67
CA THR A 145 5.90 4.86 2.54
C THR A 145 6.42 3.51 3.03
N ALA A 146 6.32 2.46 2.21
CA ALA A 146 6.81 1.14 2.58
C ALA A 146 8.25 0.97 2.09
N ILE A 147 9.13 0.47 2.96
CA ILE A 147 10.51 0.12 2.62
C ILE A 147 10.70 -1.40 2.71
N ASP A 148 11.75 -1.91 2.06
CA ASP A 148 12.19 -3.29 2.21
C ASP A 148 13.44 -3.40 3.08
N THR A 149 13.89 -4.64 3.27
CA THR A 149 15.10 -4.97 4.03
C THR A 149 16.38 -4.95 3.19
N ARG A 150 16.32 -4.78 1.86
CA ARG A 150 17.51 -4.79 0.97
C ARG A 150 18.47 -3.66 1.29
N SER A 151 17.94 -2.57 1.83
CA SER A 151 18.70 -1.38 2.19
C SER A 151 19.11 -1.32 3.67
N LEU A 152 18.98 -2.42 4.41
CA LEU A 152 19.35 -2.55 5.81
C LEU A 152 20.50 -3.53 6.01
N SER A 153 21.52 -3.13 6.78
CA SER A 153 22.40 -4.05 7.48
C SER A 153 21.78 -4.34 8.84
N VAL A 154 21.52 -5.61 9.18
CA VAL A 154 20.63 -6.00 10.29
C VAL A 154 21.29 -6.84 11.39
N PHE A 155 22.60 -7.12 11.33
CA PHE A 155 23.27 -8.00 12.30
C PHE A 155 24.47 -7.35 13.02
N PRO A 156 24.54 -7.44 14.38
CA PRO A 156 23.45 -7.81 15.27
C PRO A 156 22.28 -6.80 15.16
N PRO A 157 21.03 -7.16 15.50
CA PRO A 157 19.89 -6.24 15.36
C PRO A 157 20.07 -4.90 16.09
N SER A 158 20.79 -4.89 17.22
CA SER A 158 21.16 -3.68 17.96
C SER A 158 22.07 -2.72 17.19
N SER A 159 22.75 -3.20 16.15
CA SER A 159 23.65 -2.46 15.28
C SER A 159 23.05 -2.26 13.88
N GLY A 160 21.72 -2.44 13.74
CA GLY A 160 21.04 -2.27 12.47
C GLY A 160 21.18 -0.86 11.90
N SER A 161 21.47 -0.74 10.61
CA SER A 161 21.67 0.55 9.95
C SER A 161 21.28 0.52 8.48
N PHE A 162 20.74 1.63 7.96
CA PHE A 162 20.58 1.82 6.52
C PHE A 162 21.93 1.87 5.80
N THR A 163 21.99 1.34 4.58
CA THR A 163 23.17 1.53 3.71
C THR A 163 23.43 3.03 3.49
N PRO A 164 24.68 3.47 3.28
CA PRO A 164 25.01 4.90 3.16
C PRO A 164 24.16 5.65 2.11
N ASN A 165 23.97 5.05 0.93
CA ASN A 165 23.17 5.65 -0.14
C ASN A 165 21.68 5.73 0.22
N PHE A 166 21.13 4.66 0.80
CA PHE A 166 19.73 4.65 1.21
C PHE A 166 19.49 5.62 2.38
N ARG A 167 20.45 5.75 3.30
CA ARG A 167 20.38 6.69 4.43
C ARG A 167 20.20 8.13 3.95
N ILE A 168 20.95 8.56 2.93
CA ILE A 168 20.85 9.91 2.37
C ILE A 168 19.45 10.13 1.76
N PHE A 169 18.95 9.13 1.03
CA PHE A 169 17.64 9.16 0.40
C PHE A 169 16.48 9.17 1.40
N ILE A 170 16.52 8.31 2.41
CA ILE A 170 15.41 8.08 3.35
C ILE A 170 15.39 9.08 4.51
N ALA A 171 16.51 9.74 4.85
CA ALA A 171 16.57 10.71 5.94
C ALA A 171 15.47 11.79 5.89
N PRO A 172 15.28 12.54 4.78
CA PRO A 172 14.23 13.56 4.73
C PRO A 172 12.81 12.95 4.74
N VAL A 173 12.66 11.69 4.32
CA VAL A 173 11.39 10.95 4.47
C VAL A 173 11.12 10.64 5.94
N ILE A 174 12.12 10.16 6.69
CA ILE A 174 11.99 9.90 8.12
C ILE A 174 11.64 11.18 8.87
N ASP A 175 12.30 12.30 8.58
CA ASP A 175 11.99 13.60 9.19
C ASP A 175 10.53 13.99 8.98
N PHE A 176 10.03 13.82 7.74
CA PHE A 176 8.62 14.03 7.42
C PHE A 176 7.70 13.11 8.24
N LEU A 177 7.99 11.81 8.33
CA LEU A 177 7.19 10.85 9.09
C LEU A 177 7.16 11.19 10.59
N VAL A 178 8.28 11.63 11.16
CA VAL A 178 8.38 12.06 12.56
C VAL A 178 7.50 13.28 12.81
N ILE A 179 7.59 14.31 11.95
CA ILE A 179 6.76 15.52 12.05
C ILE A 179 5.27 15.18 11.98
N LYS A 180 4.90 14.27 11.07
CA LYS A 180 3.51 13.84 10.86
C LYS A 180 3.05 12.74 11.83
N LYS A 181 3.94 12.24 12.69
CA LYS A 181 3.68 11.12 13.61
C LYS A 181 3.15 9.89 12.88
N SER A 182 3.67 9.64 11.69
CA SER A 182 3.32 8.50 10.84
C SER A 182 4.28 7.32 11.08
N PRO A 183 3.79 6.07 10.99
CA PRO A 183 4.66 4.90 11.08
C PRO A 183 5.53 4.78 9.82
N LEU A 184 6.55 3.92 9.84
CA LEU A 184 7.31 3.47 8.66
C LEU A 184 7.09 1.96 8.48
N PRO A 185 6.17 1.54 7.59
CA PRO A 185 6.01 0.13 7.22
C PRO A 185 7.29 -0.45 6.63
N VAL A 186 7.63 -1.67 7.05
CA VAL A 186 8.76 -2.44 6.51
C VAL A 186 8.25 -3.78 6.01
N ASN A 187 8.56 -4.09 4.76
CA ASN A 187 8.34 -5.39 4.14
C ASN A 187 9.52 -6.29 4.53
N ILE A 188 9.21 -7.35 5.28
CA ILE A 188 10.20 -8.29 5.81
C ILE A 188 9.95 -9.65 5.17
N ASP A 189 10.82 -10.02 4.24
CA ASP A 189 10.79 -11.32 3.59
C ASP A 189 11.93 -12.20 4.12
N THR A 190 11.58 -13.10 5.05
CA THR A 190 12.56 -13.98 5.72
C THR A 190 13.25 -14.98 4.79
N TYR A 191 12.65 -15.27 3.63
CA TYR A 191 13.25 -16.15 2.62
C TYR A 191 14.55 -15.57 2.04
N PHE A 192 14.64 -14.25 1.87
CA PHE A 192 15.83 -13.60 1.30
C PHE A 192 16.94 -13.31 2.34
N ILE A 193 16.76 -13.76 3.58
CA ILE A 193 17.71 -13.54 4.69
C ILE A 193 18.64 -14.78 4.87
N TYR A 194 18.38 -15.89 4.18
CA TYR A 194 19.18 -17.13 4.15
C TYR A 194 19.75 -17.39 2.76
#